data_AF-A0A9C8N1N2-F1
#
_entry.id   AF-A0A9C8N1N2-F1
#
_cell.length_a   1.000
_cell.length_b   1.000
_cell.length_c   1.000
_cell.angle_alpha   90.00
_cell.angle_beta   90.00
_cell.angle_gamma   90.00
#
_symmetry.space_group_name_H-M   'P 1'
#
loop_
_entity.id
_entity.type
_entity.pdbx_description
1 polymer ?
#
loop_
_entity_poly.entity_id
_entity_poly.type
_entity_poly.pdbx_seq_one_letter_code
_entity_poly.pdbx_strand_id
1 'polypeptide(L)' 'MIDDTNAALFENMGRQDGQVHLIYMGDLSEQKIAGHTTSPNTVDWDNNVLPDLLLGVEDGHQYYLKNQR' A
#
# COMPACT_ATOMS: atom_id res chain seq x y z
N MET A 1 -3.97 -0.11 -14.37
CA MET A 1 -2.80 0.32 -13.60
C MET A 1 -3.01 1.81 -13.39
N ILE A 2 -3.21 2.24 -12.16
CA ILE A 2 -3.36 3.67 -11.85
C ILE A 2 -1.96 4.12 -11.44
N ASP A 3 -1.38 4.97 -12.28
CA ASP A 3 -0.07 5.55 -12.04
C ASP A 3 -0.31 6.82 -11.22
N ASP A 4 -0.43 6.66 -9.90
CA ASP A 4 -0.51 7.80 -8.99
C ASP A 4 0.86 8.12 -8.39
N THR A 5 0.93 9.22 -7.68
CA THR A 5 2.13 9.85 -7.13
C THR A 5 2.92 8.93 -6.19
N ASN A 6 2.28 7.87 -5.63
CA ASN A 6 2.81 6.95 -4.63
C ASN A 6 2.01 5.60 -4.63
N ALA A 7 2.14 4.80 -3.56
CA ALA A 7 1.32 3.60 -3.35
C ALA A 7 -0.10 3.96 -2.85
N ALA A 8 -1.10 3.69 -3.67
CA ALA A 8 -2.51 3.82 -3.31
C ALA A 8 -3.00 2.62 -2.47
N LEU A 9 -3.71 2.90 -1.37
CA LEU A 9 -4.37 1.86 -0.56
C LEU A 9 -5.79 1.60 -1.08
N PHE A 10 -6.07 0.34 -1.39
CA PHE A 10 -7.41 -0.14 -1.68
C PHE A 10 -7.84 -1.16 -0.62
N GLU A 11 -8.93 -0.89 0.08
CA GLU A 11 -9.53 -1.85 1.02
C GLU A 11 -10.51 -2.78 0.28
N ASN A 12 -10.33 -4.09 0.46
CA ASN A 12 -11.23 -5.08 -0.11
C ASN A 12 -12.48 -5.24 0.76
N MET A 13 -13.63 -4.83 0.22
CA MET A 13 -14.94 -4.87 0.90
C MET A 13 -15.72 -6.17 0.62
N GLY A 14 -15.06 -7.17 0.06
CA GLY A 14 -15.65 -8.43 -0.33
C GLY A 14 -16.13 -8.45 -1.78
N ARG A 15 -17.09 -9.32 -2.06
CA ARG A 15 -17.55 -9.62 -3.41
C ARG A 15 -19.04 -9.33 -3.54
N GLN A 16 -19.41 -8.45 -4.46
CA GLN A 16 -20.79 -8.13 -4.78
C GLN A 16 -21.01 -8.39 -6.28
N ASP A 17 -22.09 -9.11 -6.61
CA ASP A 17 -22.44 -9.46 -8.00
C ASP A 17 -21.30 -10.10 -8.81
N GLY A 18 -20.51 -10.95 -8.14
CA GLY A 18 -19.38 -11.66 -8.75
C GLY A 18 -18.11 -10.82 -8.94
N GLN A 19 -18.16 -9.51 -8.65
CA GLN A 19 -17.04 -8.58 -8.76
C GLN A 19 -16.44 -8.28 -7.38
N VAL A 20 -15.12 -8.10 -7.32
CA VAL A 20 -14.43 -7.69 -6.09
C VAL A 20 -14.62 -6.18 -5.93
N HIS A 21 -15.17 -5.76 -4.80
CA HIS A 21 -15.34 -4.36 -4.47
C HIS A 21 -14.12 -3.85 -3.71
N LEU A 22 -13.41 -2.91 -4.32
CA LEU A 22 -12.26 -2.23 -3.74
C LEU A 22 -12.62 -0.77 -3.49
N ILE A 23 -12.44 -0.28 -2.25
CA ILE A 23 -12.60 1.13 -1.91
C ILE A 23 -11.21 1.77 -1.90
N TYR A 24 -11.04 2.87 -2.63
CA TYR A 24 -9.85 3.70 -2.56
C TYR A 24 -9.83 4.44 -1.22
N MET A 25 -8.83 4.14 -0.40
CA MET A 25 -8.65 4.72 0.94
C MET A 25 -7.69 5.91 0.94
N GLY A 26 -7.18 6.28 -0.22
CA GLY A 26 -6.19 7.34 -0.37
C GLY A 26 -4.80 6.82 -0.67
N ASP A 27 -3.94 7.78 -0.91
CA ASP A 27 -2.51 7.61 -1.08
C ASP A 27 -1.83 7.42 0.26
N LEU A 28 -0.87 6.50 0.33
CA LEU A 28 -0.19 6.17 1.57
C LEU A 28 0.87 7.20 2.00
N SER A 29 1.23 8.12 1.10
CA SER A 29 2.17 9.20 1.38
C SER A 29 1.96 10.37 0.41
N GLU A 30 2.03 11.60 0.89
CA GLU A 30 2.02 12.79 0.01
C GLU A 30 3.34 12.94 -0.80
N GLN A 31 4.38 12.18 -0.47
CA GLN A 31 5.66 12.23 -1.18
C GLN A 31 5.60 11.41 -2.47
N LYS A 32 6.12 11.97 -3.56
CA LYS A 32 6.25 11.26 -4.83
C LYS A 32 7.38 10.23 -4.75
N ILE A 33 7.02 8.99 -4.43
CA ILE A 33 7.98 7.91 -4.10
C ILE A 33 8.10 6.83 -5.17
N ALA A 34 7.27 6.84 -6.23
CA ALA A 34 7.43 5.89 -7.33
C ALA A 34 6.79 6.40 -8.63
N GLY A 35 7.55 6.35 -9.73
CA GLY A 35 7.02 6.50 -11.10
C GLY A 35 6.77 5.17 -11.81
N HIS A 36 7.13 4.05 -11.16
CA HIS A 36 7.07 2.71 -11.74
C HIS A 36 6.77 1.66 -10.67
N THR A 37 6.18 0.54 -11.11
CA THR A 37 5.70 -0.60 -10.32
C THR A 37 6.67 -0.99 -9.19
N THR A 38 6.40 -0.52 -7.97
CA THR A 38 7.07 -1.02 -6.78
C THR A 38 6.46 -2.38 -6.41
N SER A 39 7.25 -3.28 -5.84
CA SER A 39 6.78 -4.57 -5.33
C SER A 39 6.46 -4.42 -3.84
N PRO A 40 5.20 -4.10 -3.45
CA PRO A 40 4.84 -3.93 -2.05
C PRO A 40 4.94 -5.26 -1.30
N ASN A 41 5.46 -5.21 -0.08
CA ASN A 41 5.50 -6.35 0.84
C ASN A 41 4.90 -5.93 2.19
N THR A 42 4.21 -6.86 2.86
CA THR A 42 3.70 -6.64 4.22
C THR A 42 4.62 -7.30 5.25
N VAL A 43 4.84 -6.61 6.38
CA VAL A 43 5.63 -7.12 7.52
C VAL A 43 4.85 -6.90 8.82
N ASP A 44 5.16 -7.67 9.86
CA ASP A 44 4.64 -7.48 11.23
C ASP A 44 5.81 -7.64 12.20
N TRP A 45 6.61 -6.59 12.35
CA TRP A 45 7.82 -6.61 13.17
C TRP A 45 7.55 -6.29 14.64
N ASP A 46 6.46 -5.59 14.95
CA ASP A 46 6.05 -5.30 16.33
C ASP A 46 5.05 -6.34 16.88
N ASN A 47 4.72 -7.37 16.09
CA ASN A 47 3.93 -8.54 16.47
C ASN A 47 2.52 -8.15 16.98
N ASN A 48 1.94 -7.12 16.35
CA ASN A 48 0.65 -6.56 16.71
C ASN A 48 -0.51 -7.15 15.87
N VAL A 49 -0.22 -8.09 14.95
CA VAL A 49 -1.18 -8.75 14.04
C VAL A 49 -1.76 -7.82 12.98
N LEU A 50 -1.33 -6.55 12.93
CA LEU A 50 -1.66 -5.61 11.88
C LEU A 50 -0.51 -5.58 10.87
N PRO A 51 -0.79 -5.80 9.57
CA PRO A 51 0.27 -5.74 8.57
C PRO A 51 0.73 -4.28 8.38
N ASP A 52 2.02 -4.06 8.62
CA ASP A 52 2.74 -2.87 8.20
C ASP A 52 3.15 -3.00 6.72
N LEU A 53 3.37 -1.88 6.06
CA LEU A 53 3.79 -1.85 4.65
C LEU A 53 5.27 -1.52 4.52
N LEU A 54 5.97 -2.35 3.75
CA LEU A 54 7.35 -2.15 3.32
C LEU A 54 7.39 -1.96 1.80
N LEU A 55 7.90 -0.80 1.37
CA LEU A 55 8.02 -0.43 -0.04
C LEU A 55 9.49 -0.22 -0.39
N GLY A 56 10.01 -0.98 -1.35
CA GLY A 56 11.26 -0.65 -2.03
C GLY A 56 10.97 0.29 -3.19
N VAL A 57 11.77 1.34 -3.33
CA VAL A 57 11.63 2.34 -4.41
C VAL A 57 12.92 2.45 -5.23
N GLU A 58 12.80 3.03 -6.43
CA GLU A 58 13.91 3.12 -7.39
C GLU A 58 15.06 4.01 -6.93
N ASP A 59 14.84 4.88 -5.93
CA ASP A 59 15.87 5.76 -5.38
C ASP A 59 16.88 5.03 -4.45
N GLY A 60 16.72 3.71 -4.30
CA GLY A 60 17.57 2.86 -3.46
C GLY A 60 17.17 2.82 -1.98
N HIS A 61 16.07 3.46 -1.59
CA HIS A 61 15.56 3.43 -0.22
C HIS A 61 14.43 2.42 -0.04
N GLN A 62 14.18 2.10 1.22
CA GLN A 62 13.03 1.33 1.67
C GLN A 62 12.20 2.20 2.60
N TYR A 63 10.91 2.32 2.30
CA TYR A 63 9.93 3.02 3.13
C TYR A 63 9.16 2.03 3.98
N TYR A 64 9.10 2.31 5.27
CA TYR A 64 8.32 1.56 6.24
C TYR A 64 7.14 2.43 6.71
N LEU A 65 5.93 1.94 6.49
CA LEU A 65 4.70 2.59 6.93
C LEU A 65 4.04 1.70 7.98
N LYS A 66 4.04 2.20 9.22
CA LYS A 66 3.45 1.51 10.35
C LYS A 66 1.92 1.65 10.34
N ASN A 67 1.22 0.54 10.52
CA ASN A 67 -0.23 0.50 10.65
C ASN A 67 -0.63 0.76 12.11
N GLN A 68 -1.23 1.93 12.38
CA GLN A 68 -1.51 2.39 13.75
C GLN A 68 -2.98 2.36 14.17
N ARG A 69 -3.91 1.91 13.30
CA ARG A 69 -5.39 1.89 13.50
C ARG A 69 -5.98 2.91 14.48
#